data_AF-A0A2T2RKU3-F1
#
_entry.id   AF-A0A2T2RKU3-F1
#
_cell.length_a   1.000
_cell.length_b   1.000
_cell.length_c   1.000
_cell.angle_alpha   90.00
_cell.angle_beta   90.00
_cell.angle_gamma   90.00
#
_symmetry.space_group_name_H-M   'P 1'
#
loop_
_entity.id
_entity.type
_entity.pdbx_description
1 polymer ?
#
loop_
_entity_poly.entity_id
_entity_poly.type
_entity_poly.pdbx_seq_one_letter_code
_entity_poly.pdbx_strand_id
1 'polypeptide(L)'
;RLDDLGEVVELGLDEAGEGDRVTFVEWGDAVGPLLPAAHLEVELRAPDLADGDHRRVTLIAHGDGWRRRLDGVAARLSEWAVAAASGG
;
A
#
# COMPACT_ATOMS: atom_id res chain seq x y z
N ARG A 1 4.62 -19.48 -2.62
CA ARG A 1 3.45 -19.63 -1.72
C ARG A 1 4.01 -19.42 -0.33
N LEU A 2 3.69 -18.31 0.34
CA LEU A 2 4.06 -18.12 1.74
C LEU A 2 3.18 -19.07 2.54
N ASP A 3 3.75 -20.20 2.92
CA ASP A 3 3.02 -21.35 3.47
C ASP A 3 2.89 -21.34 4.98
N ASP A 4 3.52 -20.37 5.64
CA ASP A 4 3.42 -20.23 7.08
C ASP A 4 3.40 -18.76 7.46
N LEU A 5 2.27 -18.32 8.02
CA LEU A 5 2.16 -17.03 8.71
C LEU A 5 3.23 -16.88 9.81
N GLY A 6 3.87 -17.99 10.23
CA GLY A 6 5.01 -18.02 11.13
C GLY A 6 6.30 -17.39 10.58
N GLU A 7 6.58 -17.42 9.28
CA GLU A 7 7.81 -16.79 8.72
C GLU A 7 7.69 -15.26 8.63
N VAL A 8 6.47 -14.71 8.62
CA VAL A 8 6.22 -13.26 8.58
C VAL A 8 6.55 -12.59 9.93
N VAL A 9 6.44 -13.34 11.02
CA VAL A 9 6.75 -12.85 12.38
C VAL A 9 8.26 -12.65 12.58
N GLU A 10 9.13 -13.29 11.78
CA GLU A 10 10.59 -13.06 11.80
C GLU A 10 11.06 -11.83 11.00
N LEU A 11 10.19 -11.14 10.24
CA LEU A 11 10.58 -10.01 9.38
C LEU A 11 10.74 -8.66 10.10
N GLY A 12 10.65 -8.62 11.44
CA GLY A 12 10.89 -7.39 12.21
C GLY A 12 9.80 -6.33 12.01
N LEU A 13 8.55 -6.71 11.75
CA LEU A 13 7.43 -5.76 11.60
C LEU A 13 7.22 -4.89 12.85
N ASP A 14 7.49 -5.43 14.04
CA ASP A 14 7.44 -4.69 15.31
C ASP A 14 8.58 -3.65 15.41
N GLU A 15 9.76 -3.96 14.86
CA GLU A 15 10.95 -3.08 14.86
C GLU A 15 10.93 -2.05 13.70
N ALA A 16 10.23 -2.39 12.61
CA ALA A 16 10.00 -1.55 11.45
C ALA A 16 9.23 -0.25 11.77
N GLY A 17 8.43 -0.28 12.85
CA GLY A 17 7.70 0.89 13.35
C GLY A 17 8.53 1.86 14.20
N GLU A 18 9.76 1.50 14.56
CA GLU A 18 10.61 2.33 15.41
C GLU A 18 11.45 3.33 14.59
N GLY A 19 11.21 4.63 14.83
CA GLY A 19 11.95 5.74 14.21
C GLY A 19 11.32 6.29 12.92
N ASP A 20 12.07 7.14 12.21
CA ASP A 20 11.65 7.72 10.91
C ASP A 20 12.04 6.77 9.77
N ARG A 21 11.35 5.63 9.68
CA ARG A 21 11.59 4.58 8.69
C ARG A 21 10.31 4.29 7.91
N VAL A 22 10.47 3.81 6.68
CA VAL A 22 9.38 3.29 5.85
C VAL A 22 9.68 1.82 5.57
N THR A 23 8.71 0.96 5.89
CA THR A 23 8.79 -0.48 5.62
C THR A 23 7.85 -0.82 4.48
N PHE A 24 8.38 -1.54 3.49
CA PHE A 24 7.62 -2.03 2.36
C PHE A 24 7.28 -3.50 2.56
N VAL A 25 5.98 -3.81 2.52
CA VAL A 25 5.46 -5.16 2.71
C VAL A 25 4.83 -5.60 1.40
N GLU A 26 5.40 -6.61 0.76
CA GLU A 26 4.77 -7.28 -0.39
C GLU A 26 3.69 -8.26 0.09
N TRP A 27 2.63 -8.45 -0.72
CA TRP A 27 1.52 -9.36 -0.41
C TRP A 27 0.83 -9.01 0.93
N GLY A 28 0.57 -7.71 1.15
CA GLY A 28 -0.04 -7.19 2.38
C GLY A 28 -1.38 -7.84 2.74
N ASP A 29 -2.13 -8.32 1.75
CA ASP A 29 -3.37 -9.07 1.90
C ASP A 29 -3.16 -10.42 2.61
N ALA A 30 -2.02 -11.07 2.42
CA ALA A 30 -1.67 -12.31 3.12
C ALA A 30 -1.38 -12.09 4.62
N VAL A 31 -1.03 -10.87 5.01
CA VAL A 31 -0.62 -10.51 6.38
C VAL A 31 -1.55 -9.49 7.02
N GLY A 32 -2.74 -9.26 6.45
CA GLY A 32 -3.67 -8.19 6.83
C GLY A 32 -3.87 -8.00 8.34
N PRO A 33 -4.12 -9.05 9.14
CA PRO A 33 -4.29 -8.93 10.59
C PRO A 33 -3.03 -8.49 11.37
N LEU A 34 -1.84 -8.62 10.77
CA LEU A 34 -0.54 -8.27 11.36
C LEU A 34 -0.06 -6.87 10.94
N LEU A 35 -0.73 -6.22 9.99
CA LEU A 35 -0.35 -4.89 9.54
C LEU A 35 -0.58 -3.84 10.65
N PRO A 36 0.30 -2.83 10.78
CA PRO A 36 0.07 -1.73 11.69
C PRO A 36 -1.25 -1.01 11.40
N ALA A 37 -1.95 -0.55 12.44
CA ALA A 37 -3.20 0.20 12.28
C ALA A 37 -3.04 1.49 11.43
N ALA A 38 -1.83 2.05 11.39
CA ALA A 38 -1.48 3.16 10.51
C ALA A 38 -0.49 2.69 9.43
N HIS A 39 -0.96 2.51 8.19
CA HIS A 39 -0.15 2.15 7.04
C HIS A 39 -0.69 2.80 5.76
N LEU A 40 0.10 2.79 4.68
CA LEU A 40 -0.36 3.11 3.33
C LEU A 40 -0.50 1.80 2.56
N GLU A 41 -1.71 1.47 2.15
CA GLU A 41 -1.96 0.36 1.26
C GLU A 41 -1.79 0.83 -0.19
N VAL A 42 -1.06 0.03 -0.97
CA VAL A 42 -0.76 0.27 -2.38
C VAL A 42 -1.27 -0.91 -3.18
N GLU A 43 -2.36 -0.71 -3.91
CA GLU A 43 -2.96 -1.72 -4.75
C GLU A 43 -2.53 -1.52 -6.21
N LEU A 44 -2.02 -2.57 -6.86
CA LEU A 44 -1.70 -2.55 -8.29
C LEU A 44 -2.67 -3.47 -9.05
N ARG A 45 -3.48 -2.89 -9.93
CA ARG A 45 -4.38 -3.64 -10.82
C ARG A 45 -3.94 -3.54 -12.26
N ALA A 46 -3.98 -4.67 -12.97
CA ALA A 46 -3.91 -4.65 -14.43
C ALA A 46 -5.19 -3.97 -14.98
N PRO A 47 -5.09 -3.21 -16.08
CA PRO A 47 -6.28 -2.66 -16.74
C PRO A 47 -7.16 -3.80 -17.27
N ASP A 48 -8.48 -3.58 -17.29
CA ASP A 48 -9.47 -4.56 -17.79
C ASP A 48 -9.28 -4.89 -19.28
N LEU A 49 -8.59 -4.00 -20.03
CA LEU A 49 -8.23 -4.21 -21.42
C LEU A 49 -6.78 -4.71 -21.50
N ALA A 50 -6.60 -5.87 -22.13
CA ALA A 50 -5.37 -6.66 -22.14
C ALA A 50 -4.17 -6.05 -22.90
N ASP A 51 -4.30 -4.85 -23.47
CA ASP A 51 -3.35 -4.31 -24.45
C ASP A 51 -2.32 -3.32 -23.88
N GLY A 52 -2.10 -3.29 -22.56
CA GLY A 52 -1.15 -2.34 -21.96
C GLY A 52 -0.31 -2.91 -20.81
N ASP A 53 0.98 -2.57 -20.82
CA ASP A 53 1.92 -2.79 -19.69
C ASP A 53 1.71 -1.82 -18.53
N HIS A 54 0.66 -0.99 -18.59
CA HIS A 54 0.32 -0.06 -17.54
C HIS A 54 -0.36 -0.77 -16.36
N ARG A 55 -0.32 -0.15 -15.18
CA ARG A 55 -1.03 -0.59 -13.98
C ARG A 55 -1.81 0.57 -13.40
N ARG A 56 -3.02 0.32 -12.92
CA ARG A 56 -3.73 1.26 -12.06
C ARG A 56 -3.20 1.07 -10.64
N VAL A 57 -2.68 2.15 -10.06
CA VAL A 57 -2.24 2.18 -8.67
C VAL A 57 -3.29 2.90 -7.83
N THR A 58 -3.82 2.23 -6.82
CA THR A 58 -4.70 2.84 -5.82
C THR A 58 -3.93 3.00 -4.52
N LEU A 59 -3.97 4.21 -3.94
CA LEU A 59 -3.36 4.51 -2.65
C LEU A 59 -4.45 4.68 -1.59
N ILE A 60 -4.42 3.88 -0.54
CA ILE A 60 -5.41 3.92 0.55
C ILE A 60 -4.67 4.17 1.85
N ALA A 61 -4.93 5.33 2.47
CA ALA A 61 -4.31 5.70 3.73
C ALA A 61 -5.12 5.20 4.93
N HIS A 62 -4.50 4.34 5.73
CA HIS A 62 -5.03 3.85 6.99
C HIS A 62 -4.38 4.62 8.16
N GLY A 63 -5.21 5.09 9.08
CA GLY A 63 -4.78 5.91 10.22
C GLY A 63 -4.40 7.36 9.88
N ASP A 64 -4.46 8.24 10.89
CA ASP A 64 -4.33 9.68 10.69
C ASP A 64 -2.93 10.12 10.24
N GLY A 65 -1.91 9.35 10.61
CA GLY A 65 -0.53 9.61 10.20
C GLY A 65 -0.36 9.54 8.68
N TRP A 66 -0.92 8.52 8.03
CA TRP A 66 -0.84 8.38 6.58
C TRP A 66 -1.83 9.26 5.85
N ARG A 67 -3.03 9.49 6.41
CA ARG A 67 -3.99 10.45 5.85
C ARG A 67 -3.37 11.84 5.71
N ARG A 68 -2.64 12.34 6.71
CA ARG A 68 -1.93 13.62 6.63
C ARG A 68 -0.80 13.65 5.60
N ARG A 69 -0.18 12.50 5.31
CA ARG A 69 0.91 12.38 4.31
C ARG A 69 0.38 12.23 2.89
N LEU A 70 -0.86 11.75 2.72
CA LEU A 70 -1.42 11.37 1.43
C LEU A 70 -1.44 12.54 0.44
N ASP A 71 -1.77 13.76 0.87
CA ASP A 71 -1.76 14.94 -0.01
C ASP A 71 -0.37 15.21 -0.60
N GLY A 72 0.68 15.08 0.21
CA GLY A 72 2.06 15.26 -0.22
C GLY A 72 2.55 14.17 -1.17
N VAL A 73 2.03 12.95 -1.02
CA VAL A 73 2.28 11.83 -1.95
C VAL A 73 1.52 12.06 -3.25
N ALA A 74 0.23 12.40 -3.18
CA ALA A 74 -0.62 12.68 -4.33
C ALA A 74 -0.07 13.83 -5.20
N ALA A 75 0.42 14.90 -4.57
CA ALA A 75 1.06 16.00 -5.28
C ALA A 75 2.28 15.56 -6.09
N ARG A 76 3.10 14.65 -5.54
CA ARG A 76 4.29 14.08 -6.23
C ARG A 76 3.93 13.10 -7.35
N LEU A 77 2.76 12.47 -7.26
CA LEU A 77 2.28 11.52 -8.26
C LEU A 77 1.33 12.17 -9.29
N SER A 78 1.18 13.50 -9.25
CA SER A 78 0.20 14.24 -10.04
C SER A 78 0.33 14.02 -11.54
N GLU A 79 1.54 13.76 -12.05
CA GLU A 79 1.76 13.47 -13.48
C GLU A 79 1.12 12.14 -13.93
N TRP A 80 0.91 11.20 -13.01
CA TRP A 80 0.27 9.90 -13.27
C TRP A 80 -1.16 9.81 -12.71
N ALA A 81 -1.66 10.90 -12.12
CA ALA A 81 -2.99 10.90 -11.51
C ALA A 81 -4.06 10.73 -12.58
N VAL A 82 -4.84 9.67 -12.46
CA VAL A 82 -6.09 9.49 -13.19
C VAL A 82 -7.22 10.10 -12.39
N ALA A 83 -8.23 10.65 -13.08
CA ALA A 83 -9.45 11.12 -12.43
C ALA A 83 -10.02 9.98 -11.56
N ALA A 84 -10.25 10.25 -10.28
CA ALA A 84 -10.86 9.26 -9.39
C ALA A 84 -12.19 8.83 -10.02
N ALA A 85 -12.37 7.52 -10.23
CA ALA A 85 -13.65 7.00 -10.64
C ALA A 85 -14.63 7.35 -9.53
N SER A 86 -15.59 8.23 -9.81
CA SER A 86 -16.73 8.46 -8.94
C SER A 86 -17.40 7.11 -8.73
N GLY A 87 -17.29 6.56 -7.51
CA GLY A 87 -17.93 5.29 -7.18
C GLY A 87 -19.42 5.34 -7.52
N GLY A 88 -19.87 4.33 -8.26
CA GLY A 88 -21.29 4.05 -8.46
C GLY A 88 -21.88 3.30 -7.29
#